data_AF-A0A7L3LU09-F1
#
_entry.id   AF-A0A7L3LU09-F1
#
_cell.length_a   1.000
_cell.length_b   1.000
_cell.length_c   1.000
_cell.angle_alpha   90.00
_cell.angle_beta   90.00
_cell.angle_gamma   90.00
#
_symmetry.space_group_name_H-M   'P 1'
#
loop_
_entity.id
_entity.type
_entity.pdbx_description
1 polymer ?
#
loop_
_entity_poly.entity_id
_entity_poly.type
_entity_poly.pdbx_seq_one_letter_code
_entity_poly.pdbx_strand_id
1 'polypeptide(L)'
;FQKQVCDDIGRRLTVLEDAWTHGKLSAPVRKRMSLLVQELQQQRWDAADEIHRSLMVDHVNEVSQWLVGVKRLIAETRSLPAAQEPAEVTEEPAEVTEEPAEVTEEPAAAR
;
A
#
# COMPACT_ATOMS: atom_id res chain seq x y z
N PHE A 1 19.86 -13.30 8.31
CA PHE A 1 19.88 -11.89 7.86
C PHE A 1 18.48 -11.37 7.53
N GLN A 2 17.71 -12.02 6.64
CA GLN A 2 16.40 -11.48 6.24
C GLN A 2 15.37 -11.35 7.37
N LYS A 3 15.35 -12.24 8.38
CA LYS A 3 14.50 -12.05 9.58
C LYS A 3 14.83 -10.78 10.37
N GLN A 4 16.10 -10.45 10.54
CA GLN A 4 16.51 -9.20 11.21
C GLN A 4 16.18 -7.97 10.38
N VAL A 5 16.29 -8.06 9.06
CA VAL A 5 15.93 -6.97 8.14
C VAL A 5 14.42 -6.73 8.18
N CYS A 6 13.62 -7.80 8.11
CA CYS A 6 12.17 -7.73 8.22
C CYS A 6 11.73 -7.16 9.59
N ASP A 7 12.34 -7.60 10.69
CA ASP A 7 12.05 -7.08 12.03
C ASP A 7 12.45 -5.59 12.19
N ASP A 8 13.61 -5.17 11.67
CA ASP A 8 14.03 -3.75 11.66
C ASP A 8 13.08 -2.89 10.82
N ILE A 9 12.67 -3.37 9.65
CA ILE A 9 11.69 -2.67 8.80
C ILE A 9 10.35 -2.55 9.53
N GLY A 10 9.86 -3.64 10.13
CA GLY A 10 8.60 -3.65 10.88
C GLY A 10 8.61 -2.62 12.01
N ARG A 11 9.66 -2.60 12.83
CA ARG A 11 9.82 -1.58 13.89
C ARG A 11 9.77 -0.18 13.33
N ARG A 12 10.45 0.10 12.23
CA ARG A 12 10.50 1.44 11.62
C ARG A 12 9.16 1.85 11.02
N LEU A 13 8.40 0.91 10.45
CA LEU A 13 7.03 1.18 10.00
C LEU A 13 6.11 1.52 11.17
N THR A 14 6.24 0.86 12.32
CA THR A 14 5.50 1.22 13.53
C THR A 14 5.83 2.66 13.98
N VAL A 15 7.09 3.07 13.92
CA VAL A 15 7.48 4.45 14.26
C VAL A 15 6.90 5.47 13.27
N LEU A 16 6.88 5.14 11.98
CA LEU A 16 6.23 5.96 10.96
C LEU A 16 4.72 6.11 11.25
N GLU A 17 4.04 5.01 11.58
CA GLU A 17 2.62 5.01 11.93
C GLU A 17 2.34 5.84 13.19
N ASP A 18 3.17 5.73 14.22
CA ASP A 18 3.10 6.58 15.42
C ASP A 18 3.23 8.06 15.04
N ALA A 19 4.25 8.43 14.26
CA ALA A 19 4.44 9.81 13.84
C ALA A 19 3.28 10.35 13.01
N TRP A 20 2.65 9.49 12.21
CA TRP A 20 1.49 9.85 11.39
C TRP A 20 0.22 10.05 12.22
N THR A 21 -0.08 9.12 13.11
CA THR A 21 -1.28 9.14 13.96
C THR A 21 -1.23 10.26 14.99
N HIS A 22 -0.05 10.53 15.56
CA HIS A 22 0.17 11.64 16.49
C HIS A 22 0.30 12.99 15.78
N GLY A 23 0.20 13.04 14.45
CA GLY A 23 0.28 14.29 13.69
C GLY A 23 1.65 14.98 13.74
N LYS A 24 2.71 14.25 14.12
CA LYS A 24 4.10 14.75 14.13
C LYS A 24 4.63 15.00 12.71
N LEU A 25 3.97 14.43 11.70
CA LEU A 25 4.30 14.59 10.30
C LEU A 25 3.68 15.85 9.68
N SER A 26 4.54 16.72 9.19
CA SER A 26 4.17 17.88 8.39
C SER A 26 3.38 17.48 7.13
N ALA A 27 2.41 18.31 6.73
CA ALA A 27 1.65 18.12 5.48
C ALA A 27 2.53 17.85 4.24
N PRO A 28 3.64 18.59 4.00
CA PRO A 28 4.56 18.29 2.90
C PRO A 28 5.23 16.92 3.01
N VAL A 29 5.50 16.41 4.21
CA VAL A 29 6.11 15.09 4.42
C VAL A 29 5.10 14.00 4.10
N ARG A 30 3.85 14.13 4.57
CA ARG A 30 2.76 13.18 4.27
C ARG A 30 2.53 13.04 2.77
N LYS A 31 2.46 14.16 2.04
CA LYS A 31 2.29 14.15 0.57
C LYS A 31 3.45 13.45 -0.15
N ARG A 32 4.70 13.75 0.24
CA ARG A 32 5.88 13.10 -0.34
C ARG A 32 5.95 11.61 0.00
N MET A 33 5.52 11.20 1.20
CA MET A 33 5.44 9.80 1.57
C MET A 33 4.43 9.03 0.73
N SER A 34 3.25 9.61 0.46
CA SER A 34 2.27 9.01 -0.45
C SER A 34 2.86 8.81 -1.86
N LEU A 35 3.58 9.81 -2.38
CA LEU A 35 4.30 9.69 -3.66
C LEU A 35 5.37 8.60 -3.62
N LEU A 36 6.17 8.53 -2.56
CA LEU A 36 7.20 7.51 -2.41
C LEU A 36 6.61 6.10 -2.48
N VAL A 37 5.49 5.86 -1.77
CA VAL A 37 4.79 4.56 -1.81
C VAL A 37 4.25 4.25 -3.21
N GLN A 38 3.77 5.26 -3.94
CA GLN A 38 3.29 5.10 -5.31
C GLN A 38 4.43 4.74 -6.29
N GLU A 39 5.61 5.34 -6.12
CA GLU A 39 6.80 4.98 -6.91
C GLU A 39 7.30 3.56 -6.58
N LEU A 40 7.22 3.12 -5.31
CA LEU A 40 7.53 1.74 -4.94
C LEU A 40 6.60 0.73 -5.63
N GLN A 41 5.29 1.00 -5.67
CA GLN A 41 4.33 0.12 -6.34
C GLN A 41 4.59 -0.01 -7.84
N GLN A 42 5.02 1.07 -8.49
CA GLN A 42 5.40 1.08 -9.89
C GLN A 42 6.81 0.52 -10.16
N GLN A 43 7.49 0.00 -9.14
CA GLN A 43 8.89 -0.47 -9.19
C GLN A 43 9.87 0.60 -9.69
N ARG A 44 9.55 1.88 -9.50
CA ARG A 44 10.36 3.04 -9.88
C ARG A 44 11.33 3.42 -8.76
N TRP A 45 12.37 2.62 -8.60
CA TRP A 45 13.35 2.79 -7.53
C TRP A 45 14.11 4.12 -7.60
N ASP A 46 14.42 4.61 -8.81
CA ASP A 46 15.15 5.87 -9.00
C ASP A 46 14.33 7.09 -8.55
N ALA A 47 13.04 7.11 -8.88
CA ALA A 47 12.13 8.17 -8.45
C ALA A 47 11.90 8.14 -6.94
N ALA A 48 11.78 6.95 -6.34
CA ALA A 48 11.72 6.79 -4.90
C ALA A 48 12.98 7.33 -4.19
N ASP A 49 14.17 7.12 -4.77
CA ASP A 49 15.44 7.64 -4.22
C ASP A 49 15.53 9.18 -4.35
N GLU A 50 14.97 9.77 -5.41
CA GLU A 50 14.87 11.22 -5.56
C GLU A 50 13.96 11.85 -4.48
N ILE A 51 12.78 11.28 -4.26
CA ILE A 51 11.86 11.72 -3.20
C ILE A 51 12.52 11.57 -1.83
N HIS A 52 13.23 10.46 -1.61
CA HIS A 52 14.02 10.22 -0.40
C HIS A 52 15.09 11.30 -0.19
N ARG A 53 15.85 11.68 -1.23
CA ARG A 53 16.85 12.75 -1.13
C ARG A 53 16.21 14.10 -0.82
N SER A 54 15.10 14.46 -1.47
CA SER A 54 14.38 15.70 -1.13
C SER A 54 13.91 15.69 0.32
N LEU A 55 13.31 14.59 0.79
CA LEU A 55 12.88 14.46 2.18
C LEU A 55 14.03 14.58 3.18
N MET A 56 15.19 14.00 2.85
CA MET A 56 16.40 14.12 3.66
C MET A 56 17.02 15.52 3.67
N VAL A 57 16.74 16.38 2.69
CA VAL A 57 17.23 17.76 2.67
C VAL A 57 16.26 18.68 3.39
N ASP A 58 14.96 18.54 3.10
CA ASP A 58 13.94 19.45 3.59
C ASP A 58 13.45 19.11 5.02
N HIS A 59 13.34 17.81 5.36
CA HIS A 59 12.65 17.35 6.58
C HIS A 59 13.37 16.19 7.30
N VAL A 60 14.71 16.19 7.31
CA VAL A 60 15.52 15.10 7.89
C VAL A 60 15.15 14.75 9.34
N ASN A 61 14.82 15.77 10.14
CA ASN A 61 14.50 15.58 11.56
C ASN A 61 13.22 14.78 11.78
N GLU A 62 12.27 14.85 10.83
CA GLU A 62 11.05 14.05 10.87
C GLU A 62 11.34 12.66 10.31
N VAL A 63 11.91 12.56 9.10
CA VAL A 63 11.93 11.29 8.36
C VAL A 63 13.08 10.35 8.71
N SER A 64 14.22 10.84 9.21
CA SER A 64 15.44 10.04 9.37
C SER A 64 15.26 8.79 10.26
N GLN A 65 14.33 8.83 11.20
CA GLN A 65 14.09 7.77 12.17
C GLN A 65 13.58 6.47 11.51
N TRP A 66 12.66 6.58 10.54
CA TRP A 66 12.08 5.42 9.84
C TRP A 66 12.55 5.29 8.39
N LEU A 67 12.93 6.38 7.73
CA LEU A 67 13.22 6.42 6.29
C LEU A 67 14.40 5.54 5.88
N VAL A 68 15.39 5.34 6.76
CA VAL A 68 16.50 4.40 6.51
C VAL A 68 16.01 2.95 6.40
N GLY A 69 14.94 2.60 7.12
CA GLY A 69 14.27 1.30 7.00
C GLY A 69 13.55 1.16 5.68
N VAL A 70 12.88 2.22 5.24
CA VAL A 70 12.21 2.27 3.92
C VAL A 70 13.24 2.10 2.80
N LYS A 71 14.42 2.75 2.89
CA LYS A 71 15.50 2.53 1.92
C LYS A 71 15.99 1.09 1.88
N ARG A 72 16.08 0.45 3.05
CA ARG A 72 16.48 -0.96 3.16
C ARG A 72 15.40 -1.89 2.63
N LEU A 73 14.13 -1.58 2.86
CA LEU A 73 12.98 -2.28 2.29
C LEU A 73 13.02 -2.21 0.76
N ILE A 74 13.23 -1.02 0.18
CA ILE A 74 13.38 -0.84 -1.28
C ILE A 74 14.50 -1.72 -1.84
N ALA A 75 15.68 -1.71 -1.20
CA ALA A 75 16.81 -2.53 -1.63
C ALA A 75 16.51 -4.03 -1.56
N GLU A 76 15.82 -4.49 -0.51
CA GLU A 76 15.41 -5.89 -0.36
C GLU A 76 14.35 -6.27 -1.41
N THR A 77 13.38 -5.39 -1.68
CA THR A 77 12.31 -5.63 -2.68
C THR A 77 12.86 -5.68 -4.10
N ARG A 78 13.89 -4.87 -4.40
CA ARG A 78 14.66 -4.94 -5.65
C ARG A 78 15.50 -6.21 -5.75
N SER A 79 16.02 -6.72 -4.62
CA SER A 79 16.88 -7.90 -4.59
C SER A 79 16.09 -9.21 -4.60
N LEU A 80 14.80 -9.18 -4.27
CA LEU A 80 13.91 -10.31 -4.51
C LEU A 80 13.81 -10.49 -6.04
N PRO A 81 14.11 -11.70 -6.57
CA PRO A 81 13.86 -11.98 -7.97
C PRO A 81 12.39 -11.68 -8.19
N ALA A 82 12.10 -10.81 -9.15
CA ALA A 82 10.77 -10.35 -9.43
C ALA A 82 9.86 -11.57 -9.64
N ALA A 83 9.15 -11.98 -8.58
CA ALA A 83 7.88 -12.68 -8.72
C ALA A 83 6.94 -11.59 -9.26
N GLN A 84 7.13 -11.33 -10.55
CA GLN A 84 6.18 -10.60 -11.34
C GLN A 84 4.92 -11.45 -11.37
N GLU A 85 3.89 -10.98 -10.68
CA GLU A 85 2.57 -10.87 -11.28
C GLU A 85 2.00 -9.48 -10.90
N PRO A 86 2.42 -8.40 -11.60
CA PRO A 86 1.56 -7.25 -11.77
C PRO A 86 0.58 -7.53 -12.92
N ALA A 87 -0.68 -7.14 -12.73
CA ALA A 87 -1.78 -7.09 -13.70
C ALA A 87 -2.58 -8.38 -13.95
N GLU A 88 -3.87 -8.35 -13.59
CA GLU A 88 -5.01 -8.35 -14.53
C GLU A 88 -6.25 -9.05 -13.95
N VAL A 89 -7.18 -8.27 -13.39
CA VAL A 89 -8.66 -8.43 -13.50
C VAL A 89 -9.19 -6.99 -13.46
N THR A 90 -9.03 -6.18 -14.52
CA THR A 90 -9.96 -6.09 -15.67
C THR A 90 -11.41 -6.25 -15.23
N GLU A 91 -12.15 -5.14 -15.36
CA GLU A 91 -13.59 -5.08 -15.63
C GLU A 91 -14.32 -6.42 -15.59
N GLU A 92 -15.27 -6.57 -14.65
CA GLU A 92 -16.45 -7.41 -14.90
C GLU A 92 -17.51 -6.51 -15.56
N PRO A 93 -17.63 -6.49 -16.90
CA PRO A 93 -18.89 -6.15 -17.54
C PRO A 93 -19.78 -7.39 -17.55
N ALA A 94 -21.04 -7.15 -17.19
CA ALA A 94 -22.22 -7.79 -17.76
C ALA A 94 -22.39 -9.33 -17.64
N GLU A 95 -23.41 -9.67 -16.85
CA GLU A 95 -24.61 -10.39 -17.29
C GLU A 95 -24.58 -11.92 -17.31
N VAL A 96 -25.78 -12.48 -17.04
CA VAL A 96 -26.36 -13.73 -17.55
C VAL A 96 -26.71 -14.77 -16.46
N THR A 97 -28.02 -14.76 -16.12
CA THR A 97 -28.92 -15.92 -15.93
C THR A 97 -28.66 -16.86 -14.74
N GLU A 98 -29.61 -17.55 -14.14
CA GLU A 98 -31.07 -17.71 -14.20
C GLU A 98 -31.31 -18.52 -12.93
N GLU A 99 -32.26 -18.15 -12.06
CA GLU A 99 -32.83 -19.13 -11.14
C GLU A 99 -34.32 -19.24 -11.48
N PRO A 100 -34.74 -20.34 -12.13
CA PRO A 100 -36.14 -20.57 -12.42
C PRO A 100 -36.85 -21.26 -11.25
N ALA A 101 -38.18 -21.16 -11.30
CA ALA A 101 -39.18 -21.98 -10.64
C ALA A 101 -39.68 -21.53 -9.24
N GLU A 102 -40.60 -20.58 -9.27
CA GLU A 102 -42.02 -20.82 -8.98
C GLU A 102 -42.37 -22.16 -8.29
N VAL A 103 -42.88 -22.10 -7.05
CA VAL A 103 -43.92 -23.03 -6.59
C VAL A 103 -44.99 -22.24 -5.84
N THR A 104 -46.17 -22.36 -6.43
CA THR A 104 -47.48 -21.76 -6.15
C THR A 104 -48.21 -22.43 -4.97
N GLU A 105 -49.31 -21.78 -4.57
CA GLU A 105 -50.47 -22.26 -3.77
C GLU A 105 -50.41 -21.96 -2.26
N GLU A 106 -51.40 -21.28 -1.65
CA GLU A 106 -52.80 -21.70 -1.46
C GLU A 106 -53.73 -20.50 -1.07
N PRO A 107 -55.08 -20.64 -0.93
CA PRO A 107 -56.04 -19.75 -1.58
C PRO A 107 -57.02 -19.01 -0.63
N ALA A 108 -57.76 -18.08 -1.25
CA ALA A 108 -59.17 -17.71 -1.03
C ALA A 108 -59.79 -17.66 0.39
N ALA A 109 -60.26 -16.45 0.77
CA ALA A 109 -61.60 -16.22 1.35
C ALA A 109 -61.90 -14.71 1.24
N ALA A 110 -62.79 -14.24 0.35
CA ALA A 110 -64.25 -14.36 0.33
C ALA A 110 -64.96 -13.25 1.13
N ARG A 111 -65.77 -12.48 0.36
CA ARG A 111 -66.91 -11.62 0.71
C ARG A 111 -66.66 -10.16 1.06
#